data_AF-A0A6M0MAR9-F1
#
_entry.id   AF-A0A6M0MAR9-F1
#
_cell.length_a   1.000
_cell.length_b   1.000
_cell.length_c   1.000
_cell.angle_alpha   90.00
_cell.angle_beta   90.00
_cell.angle_gamma   90.00
#
_symmetry.space_group_name_H-M   'P 1'
#
loop_
_entity.id
_entity.type
_entity.pdbx_description
1 polymer ?
#
loop_
_entity_poly.entity_id
_entity_poly.type
_entity_poly.pdbx_seq_one_letter_code
_entity_poly.pdbx_strand_id
1 'polypeptide(L)'
;SAVNAETPGASSSSAVNAETPGASSSSAVNAETPGASSSSAVNAETTSAGSVTNTGFSVSDPDYPSGMWIDPDKTHYSYEWLQAKQSGNQGGNQIVFSTNRTGDGIVYVTELSKSNEVLKQYTLNQNTKVESAIFDNTIYYNDVYFEMVRSSSNSNSFVIKYTASKFDNNYYNTISYFVPKLITQTTYYVDKDDKQIIDSNGNPVAAYTQQGLVGQNYTTSAGKVINGYYDTAPANSNGVMSPYGKIGASYVKNLHKGVVITYTQTGSDGTMSASIAKNGKVLNTWPSIKPSDPTQKYTVDNTEYGITNPYIPQTSDIKYVYNKLGNWIVYNPDGSTTSRIYPNDPSNPTKIADSSVPDYPVIAFIPGYRPEDHMGTPLVPVDPDDRTKGYIPPTPSDIGKDTTITYTADQQTGSVSYVDDTTGKTLKTDSISGTTGSKSSYSTSGNIADYKKHG
;
A
#
# COMPACT_ATOMS: atom_id res chain seq x y z
N SER A 1 31.20 58.63 16.60
CA SER A 1 30.68 59.50 17.68
C SER A 1 29.19 59.27 17.79
N ALA A 2 28.54 58.90 18.89
CA ALA A 2 28.87 58.37 20.21
C ALA A 2 27.53 57.73 20.68
N VAL A 3 27.49 56.42 20.95
CA VAL A 3 27.38 55.75 22.27
C VAL A 3 26.10 56.05 23.10
N ASN A 4 25.25 55.02 23.30
CA ASN A 4 24.79 54.44 24.60
C ASN A 4 23.62 53.45 24.30
N ALA A 5 23.66 52.14 24.56
CA ALA A 5 23.80 51.36 25.83
C ALA A 5 22.62 51.62 26.80
N GLU A 6 21.87 50.67 27.40
CA GLU A 6 22.13 49.32 27.98
C GLU A 6 20.81 48.47 27.96
N THR A 7 20.75 47.15 27.64
CA THR A 7 20.98 45.89 28.43
C THR A 7 19.83 45.46 29.40
N PRO A 8 19.76 44.20 29.93
CA PRO A 8 18.64 43.27 29.67
C PRO A 8 17.92 42.72 30.93
N GLY A 9 16.78 42.06 30.76
CA GLY A 9 16.07 41.37 31.84
C GLY A 9 15.80 39.90 31.53
N ALA A 10 16.50 39.01 32.23
CA ALA A 10 16.21 37.57 32.29
C ALA A 10 15.08 37.31 33.31
N SER A 11 14.24 36.31 33.07
CA SER A 11 13.45 35.65 34.11
C SER A 11 13.23 34.18 33.73
N SER A 12 13.77 33.33 34.59
CA SER A 12 13.64 31.88 34.65
C SER A 12 12.39 31.43 35.41
N SER A 13 12.13 30.11 35.38
CA SER A 13 11.23 29.30 36.23
C SER A 13 9.79 29.12 35.68
N SER A 14 9.14 27.97 35.78
CA SER A 14 9.49 26.62 36.24
C SER A 14 8.33 25.68 35.90
N ALA A 15 8.64 24.38 35.87
CA ALA A 15 7.73 23.26 35.68
C ALA A 15 6.49 23.29 36.61
N VAL A 16 5.39 22.70 36.15
CA VAL A 16 4.32 22.21 37.02
C VAL A 16 3.97 20.78 36.63
N ASN A 17 4.25 19.90 37.60
CA ASN A 17 3.94 18.49 37.68
C ASN A 17 2.45 18.33 38.01
N ALA A 18 1.75 17.39 37.40
CA ALA A 18 0.39 17.00 37.80
C ALA A 18 0.32 15.47 37.89
N GLU A 19 0.52 14.97 39.11
CA GLU A 19 0.15 13.62 39.54
C GLU A 19 -1.36 13.58 39.83
N THR A 20 -2.01 12.45 39.55
CA THR A 20 -3.30 12.11 40.16
C THR A 20 -3.35 10.57 40.35
N PRO A 21 -3.87 10.05 41.48
CA PRO A 21 -3.45 8.78 42.04
C PRO A 21 -4.33 7.59 41.64
N GLY A 22 -3.75 6.39 41.78
CA GLY A 22 -4.39 5.10 41.56
C GLY A 22 -5.42 4.71 42.62
N ALA A 23 -6.31 3.81 42.23
CA ALA A 23 -7.20 3.08 43.12
C ALA A 23 -7.13 1.58 42.79
N SER A 24 -6.83 0.80 43.83
CA SER A 24 -6.76 -0.65 43.88
C SER A 24 -8.14 -1.29 43.80
N SER A 25 -8.25 -2.47 43.19
CA SER A 25 -9.16 -3.51 43.70
C SER A 25 -8.69 -4.90 43.29
N SER A 26 -8.68 -5.78 44.28
CA SER A 26 -8.37 -7.21 44.25
C SER A 26 -9.65 -8.02 44.26
N SER A 27 -9.72 -9.11 43.51
CA SER A 27 -10.54 -10.28 43.88
C SER A 27 -10.13 -11.52 43.08
N ALA A 28 -9.78 -12.57 43.81
CA ALA A 28 -9.54 -13.92 43.32
C ALA A 28 -10.86 -14.72 43.23
N VAL A 29 -10.99 -15.62 42.25
CA VAL A 29 -11.78 -16.86 42.39
C VAL A 29 -11.13 -17.97 41.55
N ASN A 30 -11.09 -19.16 42.16
CA ASN A 30 -10.47 -20.41 41.74
C ASN A 30 -11.48 -21.31 40.99
N ALA A 31 -11.06 -22.05 39.94
CA ALA A 31 -11.70 -23.31 39.50
C ALA A 31 -10.80 -24.10 38.53
N GLU A 32 -10.82 -25.43 38.69
CA GLU A 32 -9.94 -26.46 38.14
C GLU A 32 -10.19 -26.87 36.67
N THR A 33 -9.21 -27.60 36.13
CA THR A 33 -8.88 -28.12 34.76
C THR A 33 -9.82 -29.27 34.27
N PRO A 34 -9.67 -29.96 33.09
CA PRO A 34 -8.65 -29.86 32.01
C PRO A 34 -9.12 -29.97 30.52
N GLY A 35 -8.27 -29.49 29.61
CA GLY A 35 -7.83 -30.24 28.41
C GLY A 35 -8.58 -30.09 27.07
N ALA A 36 -8.05 -29.23 26.18
CA ALA A 36 -7.89 -29.52 24.74
C ALA A 36 -7.06 -28.40 24.08
N SER A 37 -5.88 -28.75 23.58
CA SER A 37 -4.92 -27.84 22.96
C SER A 37 -5.28 -27.57 21.49
N SER A 38 -5.49 -26.31 21.14
CA SER A 38 -5.29 -25.81 19.78
C SER A 38 -4.72 -24.39 19.85
N SER A 39 -3.50 -24.25 19.36
CA SER A 39 -2.69 -23.03 19.33
C SER A 39 -3.31 -21.93 18.46
N SER A 40 -3.59 -20.78 19.06
CA SER A 40 -3.75 -19.51 18.34
C SER A 40 -2.93 -18.42 19.04
N ALA A 41 -2.24 -17.63 18.22
CA ALA A 41 -1.25 -16.65 18.61
C ALA A 41 -1.85 -15.50 19.43
N VAL A 42 -1.16 -15.09 20.49
CA VAL A 42 -1.46 -13.85 21.23
C VAL A 42 -0.38 -12.84 20.86
N ASN A 43 -0.77 -11.82 20.11
CA ASN A 43 0.03 -10.63 19.84
C ASN A 43 -0.22 -9.66 21.01
N ALA A 44 0.83 -9.26 21.74
CA ALA A 44 0.71 -8.32 22.84
C ALA A 44 0.61 -6.89 22.27
N GLU A 45 -0.61 -6.40 22.13
CA GLU A 45 -0.93 -5.04 21.69
C GLU A 45 -0.97 -4.12 22.93
N THR A 46 -0.06 -3.15 23.02
CA THR A 46 -0.17 -2.09 24.02
C THR A 46 -1.15 -1.06 23.50
N THR A 47 -2.39 -1.16 23.96
CA THR A 47 -3.50 -0.28 23.57
C THR A 47 -3.59 0.93 24.49
N SER A 48 -3.68 2.12 23.89
CA SER A 48 -4.42 3.25 24.46
C SER A 48 -5.13 4.02 23.34
N ALA A 49 -6.46 3.96 23.44
CA ALA A 49 -7.52 4.74 22.77
C ALA A 49 -7.65 4.66 21.23
N GLY A 50 -8.67 3.90 20.78
CA GLY A 50 -9.34 4.08 19.48
C GLY A 50 -9.20 2.94 18.49
N SER A 51 -9.87 1.81 18.75
CA SER A 51 -9.94 0.63 17.87
C SER A 51 -10.50 0.95 16.48
N VAL A 52 -9.62 0.92 15.47
CA VAL A 52 -9.91 0.36 14.15
C VAL A 52 -8.79 -0.63 13.88
N THR A 53 -9.09 -1.93 13.92
CA THR A 53 -8.19 -2.93 13.34
C THR A 53 -8.07 -2.59 11.85
N ASN A 54 -6.99 -1.95 11.45
CA ASN A 54 -6.74 -1.58 10.06
C ASN A 54 -6.45 -2.86 9.26
N THR A 55 -7.50 -3.48 8.71
CA THR A 55 -7.54 -4.85 8.16
C THR A 55 -6.73 -5.08 6.87
N GLY A 56 -5.66 -4.32 6.61
CA GLY A 56 -4.79 -4.53 5.45
C GLY A 56 -3.34 -4.05 5.61
N PHE A 57 -3.00 -3.44 6.74
CA PHE A 57 -1.62 -3.11 7.07
C PHE A 57 -0.97 -4.28 7.80
N SER A 58 0.20 -4.70 7.33
CA SER A 58 0.96 -5.76 7.99
C SER A 58 2.45 -5.61 7.73
N VAL A 59 3.22 -6.15 8.67
CA VAL A 59 4.65 -6.41 8.50
C VAL A 59 4.87 -7.87 8.87
N SER A 60 5.51 -8.61 7.98
CA SER A 60 5.75 -10.04 8.15
C SER A 60 7.18 -10.40 7.79
N ASP A 61 7.61 -11.57 8.24
CA ASP A 61 8.88 -12.10 7.77
C ASP A 61 8.82 -12.43 6.27
N PRO A 62 9.97 -12.50 5.59
CA PRO A 62 10.05 -12.88 4.19
C PRO A 62 9.68 -14.35 3.96
N ASP A 63 9.39 -14.67 2.71
CA ASP A 63 9.35 -16.06 2.25
C ASP A 63 10.77 -16.62 2.26
N TYR A 64 11.10 -17.36 3.32
CA TYR A 64 12.42 -17.94 3.49
C TYR A 64 12.69 -19.06 2.48
N PRO A 65 13.94 -19.18 1.98
CA PRO A 65 14.32 -20.30 1.12
C PRO A 65 14.12 -21.66 1.81
N SER A 66 13.72 -22.66 1.02
CA SER A 66 13.58 -24.04 1.50
C SER A 66 14.89 -24.53 2.12
N GLY A 67 14.78 -25.11 3.33
CA GLY A 67 15.92 -25.67 4.05
C GLY A 67 16.65 -24.68 4.96
N MET A 68 16.30 -23.38 4.91
CA MET A 68 16.78 -22.44 5.93
C MET A 68 16.14 -22.78 7.28
N TRP A 69 16.97 -22.97 8.30
CA TRP A 69 16.47 -23.05 9.68
C TRP A 69 16.01 -21.66 10.11
N ILE A 70 14.82 -21.58 10.71
CA ILE A 70 14.23 -20.35 11.21
C ILE A 70 14.23 -20.41 12.73
N ASP A 71 14.61 -19.30 13.36
CA ASP A 71 14.60 -19.19 14.80
C ASP A 71 13.17 -19.43 15.35
N PRO A 72 12.97 -20.43 16.21
CA PRO A 72 11.64 -20.73 16.75
C PRO A 72 11.16 -19.66 17.73
N ASP A 73 12.06 -18.80 18.25
CA ASP A 73 11.67 -17.65 19.06
C ASP A 73 11.03 -16.57 18.18
N LYS A 74 9.72 -16.38 18.37
CA LYS A 74 8.94 -15.39 17.61
C LYS A 74 9.36 -13.95 17.87
N THR A 75 10.11 -13.67 18.94
CA THR A 75 10.67 -12.34 19.20
C THR A 75 11.91 -12.06 18.34
N HIS A 76 12.42 -13.08 17.64
CA HIS A 76 13.55 -12.98 16.72
C HIS A 76 13.09 -12.91 15.27
N TYR A 77 13.94 -12.31 14.43
CA TYR A 77 13.84 -12.21 12.99
C TYR A 77 15.12 -12.77 12.38
N SER A 78 15.03 -13.92 11.72
CA SER A 78 16.15 -14.53 10.98
C SER A 78 16.35 -13.78 9.67
N TYR A 79 17.55 -13.25 9.43
CA TYR A 79 17.79 -12.33 8.30
C TYR A 79 18.93 -12.76 7.38
N GLU A 80 19.77 -13.70 7.83
CA GLU A 80 20.90 -14.19 7.04
C GLU A 80 21.15 -15.67 7.32
N TRP A 81 21.43 -16.41 6.24
CA TRP A 81 21.77 -17.83 6.29
C TRP A 81 23.05 -18.07 5.50
N LEU A 82 24.02 -18.68 6.17
CA LEU A 82 25.30 -19.07 5.61
C LEU A 82 25.47 -20.58 5.62
N GLN A 83 26.21 -21.07 4.65
CA GLN A 83 26.77 -22.42 4.67
C GLN A 83 28.29 -22.33 4.79
N ALA A 84 28.84 -23.05 5.76
CA ALA A 84 30.27 -23.16 5.91
C ALA A 84 30.85 -24.25 5.00
N LYS A 85 32.04 -23.98 4.48
CA LYS A 85 32.97 -24.95 3.93
C LYS A 85 34.06 -25.14 4.97
N GLN A 86 34.22 -26.37 5.45
CA GLN A 86 35.26 -26.73 6.42
C GLN A 86 36.27 -27.66 5.76
N SER A 87 37.56 -27.40 6.00
CA SER A 87 38.67 -28.24 5.52
C SER A 87 38.61 -28.55 4.01
N GLY A 88 38.07 -27.64 3.19
CA GLY A 88 37.94 -27.86 1.74
C GLY A 88 36.67 -28.59 1.27
N ASN A 89 35.87 -29.20 2.17
CA ASN A 89 34.66 -29.94 1.80
C ASN A 89 33.45 -29.00 1.61
N GLN A 90 32.81 -29.06 0.44
CA GLN A 90 31.60 -28.31 0.14
C GLN A 90 30.36 -28.98 0.76
N GLY A 91 29.43 -28.17 1.27
CA GLY A 91 28.16 -28.65 1.84
C GLY A 91 28.20 -29.00 3.32
N GLY A 92 28.92 -28.20 4.12
CA GLY A 92 29.08 -28.38 5.56
C GLY A 92 27.95 -27.79 6.41
N ASN A 93 28.26 -27.64 7.70
CA ASN A 93 27.41 -27.04 8.72
C ASN A 93 26.94 -25.63 8.33
N GLN A 94 25.84 -25.19 8.94
CA GLN A 94 25.14 -23.97 8.57
C GLN A 94 25.17 -22.97 9.73
N ILE A 95 25.00 -21.69 9.40
CA ILE A 95 24.94 -20.62 10.38
C ILE A 95 23.74 -19.75 10.01
N VAL A 96 22.87 -19.49 10.97
CA VAL A 96 21.75 -18.54 10.81
C VAL A 96 21.95 -17.39 11.78
N PHE A 97 21.81 -16.17 11.26
CA PHE A 97 21.80 -14.96 12.05
C PHE A 97 20.37 -14.45 12.19
N SER A 98 20.01 -14.14 13.43
CA SER A 98 18.76 -13.48 13.78
C SER A 98 19.04 -12.20 14.56
N THR A 99 18.09 -11.29 14.58
CA THR A 99 18.07 -10.13 15.49
C THR A 99 16.73 -10.07 16.20
N ASN A 100 16.61 -9.26 17.24
CA ASN A 100 15.33 -9.06 17.91
C ASN A 100 14.43 -8.07 17.17
N ARG A 101 13.12 -8.29 17.27
CA ARG A 101 12.11 -7.46 16.61
C ARG A 101 12.02 -6.02 17.14
N THR A 102 12.63 -5.73 18.29
CA THR A 102 12.75 -4.35 18.82
C THR A 102 13.72 -3.51 18.00
N GLY A 103 14.62 -4.13 17.23
CA GLY A 103 15.61 -3.43 16.41
C GLY A 103 16.70 -2.73 17.23
N ASP A 104 16.96 -3.17 18.46
CA ASP A 104 18.05 -2.63 19.30
C ASP A 104 19.44 -3.16 18.88
N GLY A 105 19.50 -4.07 17.92
CA GLY A 105 20.74 -4.53 17.30
C GLY A 105 21.45 -5.65 18.06
N ILE A 106 20.77 -6.39 18.93
CA ILE A 106 21.26 -7.69 19.42
C ILE A 106 21.32 -8.67 18.24
N VAL A 107 22.39 -9.46 18.17
CA VAL A 107 22.59 -10.51 17.16
C VAL A 107 22.57 -11.88 17.84
N TYR A 108 21.76 -12.78 17.31
CA TYR A 108 21.73 -14.18 17.69
C TYR A 108 22.38 -14.99 16.58
N VAL A 109 23.34 -15.83 16.95
CA VAL A 109 24.04 -16.72 16.01
C VAL A 109 23.69 -18.14 16.36
N THR A 110 23.11 -18.87 15.41
CA THR A 110 22.80 -20.30 15.56
C THR A 110 23.69 -21.10 14.62
N GLU A 111 24.55 -21.94 15.20
CA GLU A 111 25.36 -22.92 14.50
C GLU A 111 24.58 -24.23 14.38
N LEU A 112 24.53 -24.75 13.17
CA LEU A 112 23.67 -25.86 12.79
C LEU A 112 24.48 -26.94 12.08
N SER A 113 24.07 -28.19 12.26
CA SER A 113 24.58 -29.28 11.43
C SER A 113 24.14 -29.11 9.96
N LYS A 114 24.67 -29.94 9.07
CA LYS A 114 24.20 -30.04 7.68
C LYS A 114 22.70 -30.40 7.58
N SER A 115 22.13 -31.06 8.59
CA SER A 115 20.72 -31.45 8.66
C SER A 115 19.84 -30.49 9.48
N ASN A 116 20.32 -29.27 9.79
CA ASN A 116 19.63 -28.26 10.61
C ASN A 116 19.45 -28.64 12.10
N GLU A 117 20.27 -29.55 12.63
CA GLU A 117 20.30 -29.76 14.09
C GLU A 117 21.07 -28.61 14.75
N VAL A 118 20.49 -28.00 15.80
CA VAL A 118 21.15 -26.92 16.55
C VAL A 118 22.34 -27.49 17.32
N LEU A 119 23.54 -27.01 16.99
CA LEU A 119 24.79 -27.40 17.63
C LEU A 119 25.17 -26.41 18.73
N LYS A 120 25.02 -25.11 18.46
CA LYS A 120 25.34 -24.05 19.41
C LYS A 120 24.58 -22.78 19.09
N GLN A 121 24.29 -22.00 20.14
CA GLN A 121 23.70 -20.68 20.02
C GLN A 121 24.50 -19.65 20.82
N TYR A 122 24.52 -18.42 20.32
CA TYR A 122 25.16 -17.28 20.92
C TYR A 122 24.25 -16.06 20.88
N THR A 123 24.34 -15.23 21.91
CA THR A 123 23.74 -13.89 21.95
C THR A 123 24.86 -12.88 22.05
N LEU A 124 24.94 -11.99 21.06
CA LEU A 124 25.95 -10.94 21.00
C LEU A 124 25.26 -9.59 21.16
N ASN A 125 25.60 -8.89 22.24
CA ASN A 125 25.29 -7.48 22.39
C ASN A 125 26.13 -6.65 21.41
N GLN A 126 25.72 -5.41 21.19
CA GLN A 126 26.48 -4.46 20.40
C GLN A 126 27.92 -4.28 20.91
N ASN A 127 28.87 -4.17 19.99
CA ASN A 127 30.32 -4.09 20.18
C ASN A 127 30.93 -5.32 20.89
N THR A 128 30.33 -6.50 20.71
CA THR A 128 30.87 -7.75 21.26
C THR A 128 31.27 -8.72 20.17
N LYS A 129 32.07 -9.72 20.56
CA LYS A 129 32.48 -10.83 19.69
C LYS A 129 32.55 -12.12 20.49
N VAL A 130 32.42 -13.25 19.80
CA VAL A 130 32.55 -14.58 20.40
C VAL A 130 33.23 -15.55 19.44
N GLU A 131 34.07 -16.42 19.98
CA GLU A 131 34.68 -17.50 19.22
C GLU A 131 33.69 -18.65 19.04
N SER A 132 33.66 -19.21 17.83
CA SER A 132 32.86 -20.38 17.51
C SER A 132 33.36 -21.62 18.27
N ALA A 133 32.43 -22.44 18.73
CA ALA A 133 32.70 -23.72 19.38
C ALA A 133 32.70 -24.88 18.37
N ILE A 134 32.15 -24.67 17.17
CA ILE A 134 31.97 -25.69 16.14
C ILE A 134 32.87 -25.44 14.92
N PHE A 135 33.20 -24.18 14.62
CA PHE A 135 33.98 -23.78 13.47
C PHE A 135 35.35 -23.26 13.89
N ASP A 136 36.39 -24.06 13.63
CA ASP A 136 37.77 -23.68 13.97
C ASP A 136 38.16 -22.31 13.42
N ASN A 137 38.84 -21.52 14.25
CA ASN A 137 39.36 -20.20 13.91
C ASN A 137 38.30 -19.23 13.38
N THR A 138 37.04 -19.40 13.80
CA THR A 138 35.91 -18.55 13.41
C THR A 138 35.46 -17.68 14.58
N ILE A 139 35.26 -16.39 14.30
CA ILE A 139 34.79 -15.40 15.27
C ILE A 139 33.53 -14.75 14.70
N TYR A 140 32.51 -14.63 15.54
CA TYR A 140 31.34 -13.82 15.27
C TYR A 140 31.49 -12.46 15.93
N TYR A 141 31.01 -11.44 15.23
CA TYR A 141 31.09 -10.05 15.64
C TYR A 141 29.70 -9.43 15.60
N ASN A 142 29.43 -8.54 16.56
CA ASN A 142 28.31 -7.61 16.50
C ASN A 142 28.85 -6.21 16.75
N ASP A 143 29.57 -5.63 15.80
CA ASP A 143 30.13 -4.28 15.94
C ASP A 143 29.09 -3.18 15.65
N VAL A 144 27.83 -3.42 16.02
CA VAL A 144 26.63 -2.58 15.74
C VAL A 144 26.26 -2.54 14.26
N TYR A 145 27.24 -2.78 13.41
CA TYR A 145 27.25 -2.21 12.09
C TYR A 145 27.66 -3.22 11.01
N PHE A 146 28.75 -4.01 11.08
CA PHE A 146 29.20 -4.69 9.84
C PHE A 146 29.90 -6.06 9.86
N GLU A 147 31.01 -6.28 10.57
CA GLU A 147 31.62 -7.62 10.53
C GLU A 147 30.71 -8.59 11.31
N MET A 148 30.31 -9.71 10.70
CA MET A 148 29.39 -10.67 11.32
C MET A 148 30.05 -12.01 11.56
N VAL A 149 30.85 -12.49 10.60
CA VAL A 149 31.64 -13.71 10.77
C VAL A 149 32.96 -13.60 10.03
N ARG A 150 34.03 -14.05 10.68
CA ARG A 150 35.36 -14.16 10.10
C ARG A 150 36.03 -15.45 10.49
N SER A 151 36.60 -16.11 9.49
CA SER A 151 37.55 -17.20 9.62
C SER A 151 38.97 -16.67 9.38
N SER A 152 39.91 -16.97 10.29
CA SER A 152 41.35 -16.79 10.05
C SER A 152 42.02 -18.03 9.46
N SER A 153 41.26 -19.10 9.18
CA SER A 153 41.74 -20.32 8.55
C SER A 153 41.78 -20.20 7.03
N ASN A 154 42.84 -20.74 6.41
CA ASN A 154 42.95 -20.84 4.95
C ASN A 154 42.03 -21.91 4.32
N SER A 155 41.34 -22.70 5.15
CA SER A 155 40.52 -23.82 4.70
C SER A 155 39.03 -23.69 5.07
N ASN A 156 38.67 -22.69 5.89
CA ASN A 156 37.31 -22.42 6.31
C ASN A 156 36.81 -21.13 5.66
N SER A 157 35.68 -21.22 4.97
CA SER A 157 35.02 -20.10 4.31
C SER A 157 33.51 -20.28 4.30
N PHE A 158 32.78 -19.23 3.97
CA PHE A 158 31.32 -19.19 4.06
C PHE A 158 30.73 -18.73 2.74
N VAL A 159 29.60 -19.31 2.36
CA VAL A 159 28.79 -18.85 1.23
C VAL A 159 27.44 -18.37 1.75
N ILE A 160 26.96 -17.25 1.21
CA ILE A 160 25.66 -16.67 1.56
C ILE A 160 24.57 -17.47 0.86
N LYS A 161 23.75 -18.16 1.64
CA LYS A 161 22.58 -18.88 1.14
C LYS A 161 21.33 -18.03 1.12
N TYR A 162 21.25 -16.99 1.96
CA TYR A 162 20.15 -16.04 1.98
C TYR A 162 20.54 -14.71 2.63
N THR A 163 20.18 -13.60 1.99
CA THR A 163 19.98 -12.27 2.57
C THR A 163 18.89 -11.54 1.80
N ALA A 164 18.34 -10.46 2.35
CA ALA A 164 17.30 -9.67 1.67
C ALA A 164 17.80 -8.92 0.41
N SER A 165 19.10 -8.64 0.28
CA SER A 165 19.64 -7.84 -0.82
C SER A 165 20.19 -8.67 -1.99
N LYS A 166 20.68 -9.90 -1.76
CA LYS A 166 21.24 -10.75 -2.84
C LYS A 166 21.54 -12.18 -2.39
N PHE A 167 21.67 -13.07 -3.38
CA PHE A 167 22.33 -14.37 -3.28
C PHE A 167 23.72 -14.31 -3.95
N ASP A 168 24.73 -14.88 -3.30
CA ASP A 168 26.07 -15.05 -3.88
C ASP A 168 26.56 -16.48 -3.62
N ASN A 169 27.13 -17.12 -4.65
CA ASN A 169 27.69 -18.47 -4.58
C ASN A 169 29.19 -18.50 -4.28
N ASN A 170 29.81 -17.32 -4.10
CA ASN A 170 31.21 -17.22 -3.75
C ASN A 170 31.45 -17.53 -2.26
N TYR A 171 32.60 -18.16 -2.00
CA TYR A 171 33.05 -18.44 -0.65
C TYR A 171 33.99 -17.34 -0.16
N TYR A 172 33.70 -16.81 1.02
CA TYR A 172 34.45 -15.73 1.67
C TYR A 172 34.95 -16.16 3.04
N ASN A 173 36.16 -15.73 3.40
CA ASN A 173 36.67 -15.93 4.76
C ASN A 173 36.04 -14.95 5.76
N THR A 174 35.58 -13.79 5.29
CA THR A 174 34.84 -12.80 6.08
C THR A 174 33.55 -12.44 5.36
N ILE A 175 32.43 -12.47 6.08
CA ILE A 175 31.15 -11.97 5.60
C ILE A 175 30.71 -10.80 6.49
N SER A 176 30.20 -9.77 5.84
CA SER A 176 29.73 -8.55 6.48
C SER A 176 28.39 -8.13 5.90
N TYR A 177 27.36 -8.12 6.74
CA TYR A 177 26.02 -7.70 6.41
C TYR A 177 25.51 -6.64 7.39
N PHE A 178 24.52 -5.85 6.98
CA PHE A 178 23.90 -4.88 7.87
C PHE A 178 22.97 -5.65 8.83
N VAL A 179 23.18 -5.52 10.14
CA VAL A 179 22.17 -5.98 11.11
C VAL A 179 20.87 -5.22 10.82
N PRO A 180 19.73 -5.91 10.60
CA PRO A 180 18.47 -5.26 10.27
C PRO A 180 18.08 -4.22 11.32
N LYS A 181 17.80 -3.00 10.86
CA LYS A 181 17.31 -1.92 11.72
C LYS A 181 15.80 -1.82 11.60
N LEU A 182 15.16 -1.39 12.69
CA LEU A 182 13.76 -1.01 12.63
C LEU A 182 13.64 0.31 11.86
N ILE A 183 12.84 0.31 10.80
CA ILE A 183 12.56 1.49 9.99
C ILE A 183 11.06 1.78 10.00
N THR A 184 10.72 3.05 9.80
CA THR A 184 9.33 3.52 9.71
C THR A 184 8.96 3.76 8.27
N GLN A 185 7.79 3.29 7.86
CA GLN A 185 7.15 3.60 6.59
C GLN A 185 5.85 4.38 6.87
N THR A 186 5.61 5.44 6.10
CA THR A 186 4.36 6.22 6.20
C THR A 186 3.52 6.04 4.94
N THR A 187 2.23 5.79 5.13
CA THR A 187 1.21 5.77 4.08
C THR A 187 0.35 7.02 4.18
N TYR A 188 0.35 7.82 3.11
CA TYR A 188 -0.42 9.04 2.98
C TYR A 188 -1.63 8.83 2.06
N TYR A 189 -2.68 9.57 2.33
CA TYR A 189 -3.88 9.64 1.52
C TYR A 189 -4.04 11.06 1.00
N VAL A 190 -3.94 11.22 -0.31
CA VAL A 190 -3.87 12.53 -0.96
C VAL A 190 -4.82 12.61 -2.14
N ASP A 191 -5.14 13.82 -2.59
CA ASP A 191 -5.77 14.03 -3.88
C ASP A 191 -4.76 13.91 -5.04
N LYS A 192 -5.25 14.04 -6.27
CA LYS A 192 -4.43 14.01 -7.51
C LYS A 192 -3.33 15.10 -7.57
N ASP A 193 -3.42 16.12 -6.73
CA ASP A 193 -2.49 17.26 -6.68
C ASP A 193 -1.57 17.16 -5.44
N ASP A 194 -1.44 15.97 -4.83
CA ASP A 194 -0.65 15.68 -3.64
C ASP A 194 -1.09 16.42 -2.37
N LYS A 195 -2.33 16.94 -2.33
CA LYS A 195 -2.87 17.61 -1.13
C LYS A 195 -3.57 16.61 -0.23
N GLN A 196 -3.53 16.88 1.08
CA GLN A 196 -4.20 16.04 2.06
C GLN A 196 -5.71 15.98 1.80
N ILE A 197 -6.23 14.76 1.69
CA ILE A 197 -7.66 14.53 1.46
C ILE A 197 -8.45 14.79 2.75
N ILE A 198 -9.64 15.38 2.61
CA ILE A 198 -10.53 15.71 3.72
C ILE A 198 -11.73 14.75 3.68
N ASP A 199 -12.07 14.16 4.83
CA ASP A 199 -13.20 13.27 4.98
C ASP A 199 -14.55 14.03 4.95
N SER A 200 -15.64 13.26 4.91
CA SER A 200 -17.00 13.85 4.85
C SER A 200 -17.39 14.66 6.09
N ASN A 201 -16.65 14.57 7.19
CA ASN A 201 -16.85 15.35 8.40
C ASN A 201 -15.98 16.63 8.42
N GLY A 202 -15.22 16.89 7.36
CA GLY A 202 -14.30 18.03 7.28
C GLY A 202 -12.95 17.79 7.96
N ASN A 203 -12.64 16.56 8.37
CA ASN A 203 -11.36 16.23 9.02
C ASN A 203 -10.34 15.72 8.00
N PRO A 204 -9.06 16.07 8.13
CA PRO A 204 -8.02 15.48 7.29
C PRO A 204 -7.90 13.97 7.53
N VAL A 205 -7.80 13.20 6.45
CA VAL A 205 -7.54 11.76 6.57
C VAL A 205 -6.10 11.58 7.06
N ALA A 206 -5.96 10.92 8.21
CA ALA A 206 -4.68 10.71 8.86
C ALA A 206 -3.81 9.73 8.06
N ALA A 207 -2.52 10.05 7.98
CA ALA A 207 -1.53 9.10 7.51
C ALA A 207 -1.41 7.92 8.49
N TYR A 208 -1.03 6.75 7.97
CA TYR A 208 -0.76 5.57 8.78
C TYR A 208 0.74 5.28 8.79
N THR A 209 1.30 4.99 9.95
CA THR A 209 2.72 4.62 10.09
C THR A 209 2.83 3.18 10.55
N GLN A 210 3.75 2.44 9.95
CA GLN A 210 4.12 1.10 10.39
C GLN A 210 5.63 0.95 10.47
N GLN A 211 6.08 0.10 11.38
CA GLN A 211 7.49 -0.18 11.61
C GLN A 211 7.80 -1.62 11.25
N GLY A 212 8.97 -1.84 10.64
CA GLY A 212 9.46 -3.17 10.32
C GLY A 212 10.97 -3.19 10.21
N LEU A 213 11.56 -4.35 10.43
CA LEU A 213 12.99 -4.56 10.29
C LEU A 213 13.37 -4.61 8.81
N VAL A 214 14.54 -4.09 8.46
CA VAL A 214 15.07 -4.19 7.10
C VAL A 214 15.03 -5.63 6.59
N GLY A 215 14.45 -5.81 5.40
CA GLY A 215 14.27 -7.10 4.75
C GLY A 215 12.90 -7.75 4.99
N GLN A 216 12.12 -7.32 5.98
CA GLN A 216 10.75 -7.84 6.21
C GLN A 216 9.79 -7.41 5.12
N ASN A 217 8.73 -8.19 4.89
CA ASN A 217 7.66 -7.82 3.96
C ASN A 217 6.69 -6.84 4.62
N TYR A 218 6.03 -5.99 3.83
CA TYR A 218 4.96 -5.11 4.26
C TYR A 218 3.78 -5.15 3.29
N THR A 219 2.58 -4.92 3.84
CA THR A 219 1.37 -4.60 3.07
C THR A 219 0.78 -3.30 3.58
N THR A 220 0.07 -2.60 2.71
CA THR A 220 -0.70 -1.40 3.05
C THR A 220 -2.15 -1.57 2.64
N SER A 221 -3.03 -0.76 3.22
CA SER A 221 -4.45 -0.74 2.88
C SER A 221 -4.83 0.57 2.22
N ALA A 222 -5.88 0.49 1.39
CA ALA A 222 -6.65 1.66 1.00
C ALA A 222 -7.22 2.37 2.22
N GLY A 223 -7.49 3.67 2.05
CA GLY A 223 -8.00 4.52 3.12
C GLY A 223 -9.49 4.34 3.38
N LYS A 224 -10.10 5.35 4.01
CA LYS A 224 -11.54 5.34 4.28
C LYS A 224 -12.34 5.64 3.01
N VAL A 225 -13.58 5.17 2.94
CA VAL A 225 -14.52 5.63 1.91
C VAL A 225 -14.76 7.13 2.11
N ILE A 226 -14.51 7.93 1.06
CA ILE A 226 -14.73 9.38 1.06
C ILE A 226 -15.78 9.69 0.01
N ASN A 227 -16.87 10.33 0.45
CA ASN A 227 -17.99 10.64 -0.42
C ASN A 227 -17.54 11.44 -1.66
N GLY A 228 -17.83 10.90 -2.84
CA GLY A 228 -17.50 11.50 -4.13
C GLY A 228 -16.07 11.28 -4.62
N TYR A 229 -15.30 10.41 -3.96
CA TYR A 229 -13.96 10.04 -4.40
C TYR A 229 -13.79 8.52 -4.44
N TYR A 230 -12.89 8.04 -5.28
CA TYR A 230 -12.39 6.66 -5.27
C TYR A 230 -10.87 6.65 -5.11
N ASP A 231 -10.40 5.68 -4.34
CA ASP A 231 -8.99 5.48 -4.02
C ASP A 231 -8.30 4.60 -5.09
N THR A 232 -7.06 4.92 -5.41
CA THR A 232 -6.18 4.14 -6.29
C THR A 232 -4.93 3.76 -5.53
N ALA A 233 -4.72 2.45 -5.37
CA ALA A 233 -3.53 1.91 -4.73
C ALA A 233 -2.27 2.16 -5.59
N PRO A 234 -1.15 2.58 -4.98
CA PRO A 234 0.10 2.72 -5.70
C PRO A 234 0.75 1.36 -5.98
N ALA A 235 1.67 1.33 -6.95
CA ALA A 235 2.40 0.11 -7.31
C ALA A 235 3.27 -0.44 -6.16
N ASN A 236 3.72 0.43 -5.25
CA ASN A 236 4.47 0.08 -4.04
C ASN A 236 3.54 -0.10 -2.82
N SER A 237 2.26 -0.39 -2.99
CA SER A 237 1.35 -0.69 -1.87
C SER A 237 1.75 -1.92 -1.05
N ASN A 238 2.60 -2.79 -1.60
CA ASN A 238 3.12 -3.97 -0.92
C ASN A 238 4.59 -4.14 -1.23
N GLY A 239 5.34 -4.71 -0.30
CA GLY A 239 6.75 -4.82 -0.51
C GLY A 239 7.66 -5.30 0.60
N VAL A 240 8.88 -4.78 0.62
CA VAL A 240 9.95 -5.07 1.58
C VAL A 240 10.28 -3.82 2.40
N MET A 241 10.72 -3.94 3.63
CA MET A 241 11.25 -2.83 4.42
C MET A 241 12.71 -2.60 4.02
N SER A 242 13.03 -1.43 3.50
CA SER A 242 14.38 -1.06 3.07
C SER A 242 14.74 0.33 3.54
N PRO A 243 15.99 0.54 3.96
CA PRO A 243 16.49 1.86 4.30
C PRO A 243 16.90 2.67 3.04
N TYR A 244 16.80 2.08 1.85
CA TYR A 244 17.21 2.69 0.58
C TYR A 244 16.03 3.38 -0.13
N GLY A 245 16.34 4.32 -1.02
CA GLY A 245 15.34 5.07 -1.80
C GLY A 245 15.62 6.57 -1.91
N LYS A 246 16.44 7.10 -1.01
CA LYS A 246 16.84 8.52 -1.00
C LYS A 246 18.14 8.74 -1.76
N ILE A 247 18.06 9.39 -2.92
CA ILE A 247 19.24 9.81 -3.70
C ILE A 247 20.13 10.72 -2.83
N GLY A 248 21.43 10.45 -2.82
CA GLY A 248 22.42 11.14 -2.00
C GLY A 248 22.58 10.59 -0.58
N ALA A 249 21.73 9.66 -0.13
CA ALA A 249 21.93 8.98 1.16
C ALA A 249 23.17 8.08 1.12
N SER A 250 23.92 8.07 2.22
CA SER A 250 25.17 7.33 2.34
C SER A 250 25.09 6.24 3.41
N TYR A 251 25.66 5.09 3.10
CA TYR A 251 25.69 3.89 3.94
C TYR A 251 27.13 3.43 4.07
N VAL A 252 27.64 3.38 5.29
CA VAL A 252 29.06 3.14 5.56
C VAL A 252 29.22 1.73 6.12
N LYS A 253 30.10 0.90 5.54
CA LYS A 253 30.55 -0.39 6.09
C LYS A 253 31.95 -0.26 6.71
N ASN A 254 32.11 -0.62 7.97
CA ASN A 254 33.42 -0.67 8.64
C ASN A 254 33.94 -2.12 8.66
N LEU A 255 35.09 -2.36 8.04
CA LEU A 255 35.68 -3.69 7.86
C LEU A 255 36.86 -3.94 8.80
N HIS A 256 36.94 -3.16 9.89
CA HIS A 256 38.05 -3.12 10.84
C HIS A 256 39.38 -2.73 10.20
N LYS A 257 40.43 -2.63 11.04
CA LYS A 257 41.80 -2.25 10.62
C LYS A 257 41.85 -0.94 9.83
N GLY A 258 40.90 -0.04 10.10
CA GLY A 258 40.76 1.26 9.45
C GLY A 258 40.20 1.23 8.03
N VAL A 259 39.74 0.08 7.52
CA VAL A 259 39.15 -0.05 6.18
C VAL A 259 37.65 0.20 6.25
N VAL A 260 37.15 1.11 5.40
CA VAL A 260 35.75 1.52 5.34
C VAL A 260 35.28 1.56 3.88
N ILE A 261 34.08 1.07 3.61
CA ILE A 261 33.40 1.26 2.32
C ILE A 261 32.19 2.17 2.53
N THR A 262 32.13 3.28 1.81
CA THR A 262 30.95 4.16 1.79
C THR A 262 30.20 3.98 0.49
N TYR A 263 28.92 3.64 0.58
CA TYR A 263 27.99 3.59 -0.54
C TYR A 263 27.16 4.86 -0.54
N THR A 264 26.94 5.48 -1.69
CA THR A 264 26.01 6.61 -1.83
C THR A 264 25.02 6.29 -2.94
N GLN A 265 23.72 6.35 -2.64
CA GLN A 265 22.71 6.09 -3.66
C GLN A 265 22.69 7.22 -4.69
N THR A 266 22.88 6.89 -5.97
CA THR A 266 22.97 7.85 -7.07
C THR A 266 21.77 7.75 -8.03
N GLY A 267 21.07 6.61 -8.06
CA GLY A 267 19.89 6.38 -8.90
C GLY A 267 18.66 5.93 -8.11
N SER A 268 17.47 6.22 -8.65
CA SER A 268 16.18 5.72 -8.13
C SER A 268 16.01 4.21 -8.33
N ASP A 269 16.75 3.63 -9.28
CA ASP A 269 16.84 2.18 -9.55
C ASP A 269 17.75 1.44 -8.55
N GLY A 270 18.25 2.14 -7.53
CA GLY A 270 19.19 1.59 -6.55
C GLY A 270 20.64 1.58 -6.99
N THR A 271 20.98 2.19 -8.13
CA THR A 271 22.38 2.42 -8.50
C THR A 271 23.08 3.23 -7.40
N MET A 272 24.29 2.82 -7.03
CA MET A 272 25.11 3.48 -6.02
C MET A 272 26.49 3.84 -6.57
N SER A 273 27.12 4.87 -6.02
CA SER A 273 28.58 4.95 -6.00
C SER A 273 29.11 4.22 -4.76
N ALA A 274 30.33 3.71 -4.82
CA ALA A 274 31.01 3.11 -3.67
C ALA A 274 32.45 3.61 -3.59
N SER A 275 32.94 3.92 -2.39
CA SER A 275 34.32 4.33 -2.15
C SER A 275 34.92 3.49 -1.03
N ILE A 276 36.08 2.90 -1.27
CA ILE A 276 36.86 2.23 -0.22
C ILE A 276 37.96 3.16 0.28
N ALA A 277 38.08 3.28 1.60
CA ALA A 277 39.04 4.14 2.28
C ALA A 277 39.80 3.36 3.36
N LYS A 278 41.02 3.80 3.66
CA LYS A 278 41.83 3.30 4.78
C LYS A 278 42.31 4.47 5.64
N ASN A 279 42.06 4.41 6.95
CA ASN A 279 42.44 5.46 7.91
C ASN A 279 42.02 6.87 7.43
N GLY A 280 40.80 6.98 6.88
CA GLY A 280 40.25 8.23 6.36
C GLY A 280 40.69 8.63 4.95
N LYS A 281 41.66 7.95 4.33
CA LYS A 281 42.09 8.22 2.94
C LYS A 281 41.36 7.31 1.96
N VAL A 282 40.61 7.90 1.01
CA VAL A 282 39.99 7.16 -0.09
C VAL A 282 41.07 6.54 -0.98
N LEU A 283 40.95 5.23 -1.22
CA LEU A 283 41.88 4.45 -2.04
C LEU A 283 41.33 4.20 -3.46
N ASN A 284 40.03 3.97 -3.58
CA ASN A 284 39.35 3.81 -4.86
C ASN A 284 37.87 4.20 -4.77
N THR A 285 37.29 4.58 -5.91
CA THR A 285 35.87 4.90 -6.04
C THR A 285 35.30 4.25 -7.30
N TRP A 286 34.20 3.52 -7.15
CA TRP A 286 33.34 3.06 -8.22
C TRP A 286 32.19 4.05 -8.36
N PRO A 287 32.10 4.83 -9.44
CA PRO A 287 31.10 5.89 -9.57
C PRO A 287 29.69 5.34 -9.78
N SER A 288 29.57 4.10 -10.26
CA SER A 288 28.29 3.45 -10.57
C SER A 288 28.42 1.94 -10.40
N ILE A 289 27.62 1.38 -9.49
CA ILE A 289 27.40 -0.06 -9.29
C ILE A 289 25.90 -0.31 -9.23
N LYS A 290 25.37 -1.13 -10.13
CA LYS A 290 23.96 -1.53 -10.15
C LYS A 290 23.71 -2.70 -9.19
N PRO A 291 22.47 -2.89 -8.70
CA PRO A 291 22.15 -4.03 -7.83
C PRO A 291 22.51 -5.41 -8.44
N SER A 292 22.33 -5.55 -9.75
CA SER A 292 22.63 -6.79 -10.49
C SER A 292 24.11 -6.98 -10.82
N ASP A 293 24.95 -5.96 -10.68
CA ASP A 293 26.36 -6.04 -11.06
C ASP A 293 27.12 -7.11 -10.26
N PRO A 294 28.15 -7.73 -10.86
CA PRO A 294 29.02 -8.63 -10.13
C PRO A 294 29.80 -7.87 -9.05
N THR A 295 30.16 -8.57 -7.98
CA THR A 295 30.99 -8.05 -6.89
C THR A 295 32.31 -7.52 -7.42
N GLN A 296 32.60 -6.25 -7.15
CA GLN A 296 33.90 -5.66 -7.44
C GLN A 296 34.90 -6.09 -6.37
N LYS A 297 36.18 -6.23 -6.75
CA LYS A 297 37.24 -6.66 -5.84
C LYS A 297 38.30 -5.58 -5.70
N TYR A 298 38.80 -5.36 -4.49
CA TYR A 298 39.90 -4.44 -4.25
C TYR A 298 40.77 -4.90 -3.08
N THR A 299 42.09 -4.87 -3.26
CA THR A 299 43.04 -5.37 -2.25
C THR A 299 43.62 -4.23 -1.42
N VAL A 300 43.54 -4.35 -0.10
CA VAL A 300 44.19 -3.47 0.87
C VAL A 300 45.00 -4.33 1.84
N ASP A 301 46.30 -4.03 2.00
CA ASP A 301 47.23 -4.78 2.86
C ASP A 301 47.13 -6.31 2.71
N ASN A 302 47.17 -6.81 1.47
CA ASN A 302 47.05 -8.23 1.12
C ASN A 302 45.69 -8.89 1.47
N THR A 303 44.68 -8.10 1.82
CA THR A 303 43.29 -8.57 2.02
C THR A 303 42.44 -8.10 0.85
N GLU A 304 41.81 -9.02 0.13
CA GLU A 304 40.85 -8.72 -0.93
C GLU A 304 39.47 -8.44 -0.33
N TYR A 305 38.88 -7.30 -0.69
CA TYR A 305 37.55 -6.89 -0.26
C TYR A 305 36.57 -6.96 -1.42
N GLY A 306 35.37 -7.50 -1.15
CA GLY A 306 34.25 -7.52 -2.07
C GLY A 306 33.35 -6.29 -1.90
N ILE A 307 33.09 -5.58 -2.98
CA ILE A 307 32.22 -4.41 -3.04
C ILE A 307 31.00 -4.78 -3.88
N THR A 308 29.92 -5.11 -3.18
CA THR A 308 28.62 -5.43 -3.76
C THR A 308 27.64 -4.32 -3.42
N ASN A 309 26.76 -3.95 -4.36
CA ASN A 309 25.67 -3.01 -4.10
C ASN A 309 24.69 -3.64 -3.07
N PRO A 310 24.46 -3.03 -1.89
CA PRO A 310 23.61 -3.58 -0.84
C PRO A 310 22.11 -3.28 -1.03
N TYR A 311 21.72 -2.64 -2.13
CA TYR A 311 20.36 -2.18 -2.37
C TYR A 311 19.30 -3.29 -2.25
N ILE A 312 18.24 -2.97 -1.52
CA ILE A 312 16.99 -3.74 -1.39
C ILE A 312 15.89 -2.88 -2.01
N PRO A 313 15.17 -3.38 -3.04
CA PRO A 313 14.38 -2.55 -3.95
C PRO A 313 13.12 -1.86 -3.42
N GLN A 314 12.92 -1.68 -2.10
CA GLN A 314 11.91 -0.74 -1.61
C GLN A 314 11.91 -0.50 -0.10
N THR A 315 11.85 0.76 0.34
CA THR A 315 10.68 1.33 1.01
C THR A 315 10.85 2.84 0.91
N SER A 316 9.88 3.44 0.24
CA SER A 316 9.64 4.88 0.23
C SER A 316 8.29 5.09 0.90
N ASP A 317 7.92 6.33 1.18
CA ASP A 317 6.57 6.62 1.62
C ASP A 317 5.54 6.22 0.55
N ILE A 318 4.40 5.71 1.01
CA ILE A 318 3.31 5.18 0.19
C ILE A 318 2.26 6.28 0.03
N LYS A 319 1.73 6.44 -1.19
CA LYS A 319 0.68 7.42 -1.47
C LYS A 319 -0.50 6.77 -2.17
N TYR A 320 -1.62 6.73 -1.48
CA TYR A 320 -2.93 6.40 -2.04
C TYR A 320 -3.58 7.69 -2.56
N VAL A 321 -4.06 7.65 -3.80
CA VAL A 321 -4.56 8.83 -4.51
C VAL A 321 -6.07 8.74 -4.65
N TYR A 322 -6.77 9.70 -4.02
CA TYR A 322 -8.21 9.89 -4.13
C TYR A 322 -8.55 10.72 -5.36
N ASN A 323 -9.25 10.09 -6.29
CA ASN A 323 -9.73 10.67 -7.53
C ASN A 323 -11.23 10.97 -7.41
N LYS A 324 -11.71 12.05 -8.03
CA LYS A 324 -13.14 12.37 -8.01
C LYS A 324 -13.94 11.33 -8.80
N LEU A 325 -15.07 10.91 -8.25
CA LEU A 325 -16.07 10.15 -8.98
C LEU A 325 -16.74 11.04 -10.04
N GLY A 326 -17.12 10.42 -11.15
CA GLY A 326 -17.98 11.02 -12.15
C GLY A 326 -19.44 11.08 -11.68
N ASN A 327 -20.29 11.58 -12.58
CA ASN A 327 -21.70 11.81 -12.35
C ASN A 327 -22.53 11.19 -13.46
N TRP A 328 -23.76 10.78 -13.15
CA TRP A 328 -24.79 10.69 -14.17
C TRP A 328 -25.31 12.09 -14.48
N ILE A 329 -25.20 12.48 -15.75
CA ILE A 329 -25.72 13.76 -16.27
C ILE A 329 -26.98 13.45 -17.07
N VAL A 330 -28.14 13.88 -16.56
CA VAL A 330 -29.44 13.59 -17.15
C VAL A 330 -29.98 14.83 -17.86
N TYR A 331 -30.19 14.73 -19.16
CA TYR A 331 -30.82 15.76 -19.99
C TYR A 331 -32.32 15.51 -20.10
N ASN A 332 -33.12 16.35 -19.44
CA ASN A 332 -34.56 16.18 -19.37
C ASN A 332 -35.27 16.77 -20.60
N PRO A 333 -36.46 16.27 -20.97
CA PRO A 333 -37.24 16.79 -22.10
C PRO A 333 -37.65 18.27 -22.00
N ASP A 334 -37.73 18.83 -20.78
CA ASP A 334 -38.04 20.24 -20.55
C ASP A 334 -36.84 21.17 -20.77
N GLY A 335 -35.69 20.62 -21.17
CA GLY A 335 -34.43 21.33 -21.38
C GLY A 335 -33.58 21.49 -20.11
N SER A 336 -34.08 21.08 -18.94
CA SER A 336 -33.28 21.08 -17.71
C SER A 336 -32.24 19.96 -17.72
N THR A 337 -31.18 20.13 -16.92
CA THR A 337 -30.16 19.09 -16.71
C THR A 337 -30.01 18.84 -15.22
N THR A 338 -29.95 17.56 -14.83
CA THR A 338 -29.63 17.17 -13.45
C THR A 338 -28.33 16.39 -13.43
N SER A 339 -27.58 16.51 -12.34
CA SER A 339 -26.32 15.80 -12.12
C SER A 339 -26.40 15.06 -10.80
N ARG A 340 -25.98 13.80 -10.81
CA ARG A 340 -25.90 12.97 -9.60
C ARG A 340 -24.59 12.21 -9.60
N ILE A 341 -23.77 12.46 -8.58
CA ILE A 341 -22.51 11.74 -8.40
C ILE A 341 -22.75 10.24 -8.25
N TYR A 342 -21.80 9.43 -8.73
CA TYR A 342 -21.87 7.99 -8.50
C TYR A 342 -21.82 7.69 -7.00
N PRO A 343 -22.68 6.79 -6.50
CA PRO A 343 -22.66 6.41 -5.09
C PRO A 343 -21.41 5.60 -4.80
N ASN A 344 -20.72 5.91 -3.71
CA ASN A 344 -19.60 5.10 -3.24
C ASN A 344 -20.06 3.72 -2.74
N ASP A 345 -19.24 2.69 -2.94
CA ASP A 345 -19.40 1.44 -2.20
C ASP A 345 -19.09 1.71 -0.71
N PRO A 346 -20.00 1.38 0.22
CA PRO A 346 -19.83 1.70 1.64
C PRO A 346 -18.69 0.93 2.33
N SER A 347 -18.23 -0.16 1.71
CA SER A 347 -17.21 -1.05 2.24
C SER A 347 -15.90 -1.02 1.44
N ASN A 348 -15.88 -0.42 0.25
CA ASN A 348 -14.73 -0.45 -0.63
C ASN A 348 -14.44 0.94 -1.24
N PRO A 349 -13.37 1.64 -0.80
CA PRO A 349 -13.05 2.99 -1.27
C PRO A 349 -12.62 3.03 -2.74
N THR A 350 -12.39 1.89 -3.40
CA THR A 350 -11.97 1.81 -4.81
C THR A 350 -13.14 1.63 -5.78
N LYS A 351 -14.38 1.54 -5.28
CA LYS A 351 -15.56 1.16 -6.06
C LYS A 351 -16.76 2.07 -5.82
N ILE A 352 -17.67 2.04 -6.78
CA ILE A 352 -19.03 2.58 -6.63
C ILE A 352 -19.98 1.48 -6.13
N ALA A 353 -21.07 1.86 -5.49
CA ALA A 353 -22.09 0.92 -5.05
C ALA A 353 -22.80 0.27 -6.25
N ASP A 354 -23.25 -0.96 -6.03
CA ASP A 354 -24.18 -1.65 -6.94
C ASP A 354 -25.63 -1.24 -6.65
N SER A 355 -26.48 -1.40 -7.67
CA SER A 355 -27.93 -1.19 -7.63
C SER A 355 -28.69 -1.95 -6.54
N SER A 356 -28.09 -2.98 -5.93
CA SER A 356 -28.68 -3.73 -4.81
C SER A 356 -28.64 -3.00 -3.46
N VAL A 357 -27.86 -1.92 -3.31
CA VAL A 357 -27.80 -1.20 -2.03
C VAL A 357 -29.11 -0.44 -1.76
N PRO A 358 -29.53 -0.31 -0.49
CA PRO A 358 -30.64 0.56 -0.12
C PRO A 358 -30.44 1.98 -0.63
N ASP A 359 -31.53 2.65 -1.00
CA ASP A 359 -31.54 4.04 -1.49
C ASP A 359 -30.68 4.30 -2.73
N TYR A 360 -30.42 3.25 -3.54
CA TYR A 360 -29.70 3.41 -4.79
C TYR A 360 -30.39 4.46 -5.69
N PRO A 361 -29.62 5.34 -6.35
CA PRO A 361 -30.14 6.31 -7.29
C PRO A 361 -31.05 5.71 -8.37
N VAL A 362 -32.18 6.38 -8.65
CA VAL A 362 -33.04 6.06 -9.78
C VAL A 362 -33.13 7.24 -10.74
N ILE A 363 -33.26 6.93 -12.03
CA ILE A 363 -33.62 7.90 -13.07
C ILE A 363 -35.14 7.99 -13.11
N ALA A 364 -35.67 9.21 -13.10
CA ALA A 364 -37.10 9.44 -12.99
C ALA A 364 -37.90 8.86 -14.17
N PHE A 365 -39.18 8.58 -13.94
CA PHE A 365 -40.12 8.32 -15.03
C PHE A 365 -40.74 9.63 -15.52
N ILE A 366 -40.73 9.83 -16.84
CA ILE A 366 -41.38 10.97 -17.49
C ILE A 366 -42.40 10.43 -18.49
N PRO A 367 -43.72 10.71 -18.31
CA PRO A 367 -44.76 10.20 -19.20
C PRO A 367 -44.50 10.54 -20.68
N GLY A 368 -44.56 9.53 -21.54
CA GLY A 368 -44.34 9.65 -22.99
C GLY A 368 -42.88 9.80 -23.40
N TYR A 369 -41.93 9.60 -22.48
CA TYR A 369 -40.50 9.56 -22.78
C TYR A 369 -39.84 8.30 -22.21
N ARG A 370 -38.76 7.86 -22.86
CA ARG A 370 -37.96 6.72 -22.45
C ARG A 370 -36.50 7.14 -22.23
N PRO A 371 -35.93 6.91 -21.04
CA PRO A 371 -34.53 7.22 -20.80
C PRO A 371 -33.62 6.20 -21.49
N GLU A 372 -32.53 6.70 -22.05
CA GLU A 372 -31.51 5.95 -22.78
C GLU A 372 -30.12 6.34 -22.26
N ASP A 373 -29.20 5.39 -22.26
CA ASP A 373 -27.80 5.67 -21.94
C ASP A 373 -27.09 6.46 -23.06
N HIS A 374 -25.82 6.79 -22.85
CA HIS A 374 -24.98 7.50 -23.81
C HIS A 374 -24.78 6.77 -25.16
N MET A 375 -25.15 5.49 -25.26
CA MET A 375 -25.11 4.68 -26.48
C MET A 375 -26.48 4.58 -27.17
N GLY A 376 -27.53 5.19 -26.61
CA GLY A 376 -28.90 5.10 -27.09
C GLY A 376 -29.63 3.83 -26.65
N THR A 377 -29.08 3.07 -25.70
CA THR A 377 -29.72 1.86 -25.18
C THR A 377 -30.78 2.24 -24.13
N PRO A 378 -32.03 1.78 -24.24
CA PRO A 378 -33.05 2.01 -23.23
C PRO A 378 -32.64 1.48 -21.85
N LEU A 379 -32.84 2.29 -20.81
CA LEU A 379 -32.59 1.86 -19.44
C LEU A 379 -33.63 0.84 -18.97
N VAL A 380 -33.22 -0.01 -18.02
CA VAL A 380 -34.07 -1.03 -17.41
C VAL A 380 -34.91 -0.40 -16.29
N PRO A 381 -36.25 -0.60 -16.28
CA PRO A 381 -37.09 -0.17 -15.16
C PRO A 381 -36.66 -0.83 -13.84
N VAL A 382 -36.76 -0.10 -12.74
CA VAL A 382 -36.55 -0.67 -11.39
C VAL A 382 -37.58 -1.78 -11.12
N ASP A 383 -38.82 -1.54 -11.55
CA ASP A 383 -39.92 -2.50 -11.51
C ASP A 383 -40.44 -2.67 -12.95
N PRO A 384 -40.33 -3.88 -13.55
CA PRO A 384 -40.83 -4.15 -14.91
C PRO A 384 -42.34 -3.90 -15.08
N ASP A 385 -43.13 -4.04 -14.01
CA ASP A 385 -44.58 -3.88 -14.03
C ASP A 385 -45.02 -2.46 -13.65
N ASP A 386 -44.14 -1.67 -13.02
CA ASP A 386 -44.41 -0.28 -12.62
C ASP A 386 -43.26 0.67 -13.00
N ARG A 387 -43.34 1.23 -14.21
CA ARG A 387 -42.39 2.24 -14.69
C ARG A 387 -42.34 3.50 -13.83
N THR A 388 -43.34 3.80 -13.00
CA THR A 388 -43.34 5.01 -12.16
C THR A 388 -42.29 4.96 -11.04
N LYS A 389 -41.75 3.77 -10.74
CA LYS A 389 -40.60 3.57 -9.85
C LYS A 389 -39.27 4.06 -10.44
N GLY A 390 -39.26 4.42 -11.71
CA GLY A 390 -38.07 4.91 -12.41
C GLY A 390 -37.21 3.79 -12.99
N TYR A 391 -35.97 4.13 -13.32
CA TYR A 391 -35.04 3.26 -14.04
C TYR A 391 -33.70 3.19 -13.34
N ILE A 392 -33.05 2.03 -13.47
CA ILE A 392 -31.71 1.79 -12.95
C ILE A 392 -30.72 2.58 -13.83
N PRO A 393 -29.93 3.50 -13.27
CA PRO A 393 -28.86 4.17 -14.00
C PRO A 393 -27.87 3.17 -14.62
N PRO A 394 -27.26 3.48 -15.77
CA PRO A 394 -26.28 2.60 -16.38
C PRO A 394 -25.02 2.52 -15.52
N THR A 395 -24.42 1.33 -15.44
CA THR A 395 -23.11 1.15 -14.82
C THR A 395 -22.05 1.84 -15.70
N PRO A 396 -21.31 2.84 -15.17
CA PRO A 396 -20.28 3.53 -15.96
C PRO A 396 -19.11 2.58 -16.27
N SER A 397 -18.54 2.69 -17.47
CA SER A 397 -17.32 1.98 -17.83
C SER A 397 -16.06 2.58 -17.19
N ASP A 398 -16.13 3.85 -16.79
CA ASP A 398 -15.07 4.60 -16.12
C ASP A 398 -15.69 5.43 -14.99
N ILE A 399 -15.44 5.03 -13.75
CA ILE A 399 -16.03 5.67 -12.56
C ILE A 399 -15.50 7.09 -12.31
N GLY A 400 -14.42 7.51 -12.97
CA GLY A 400 -13.87 8.86 -12.89
C GLY A 400 -14.42 9.83 -13.92
N LYS A 401 -15.35 9.39 -14.79
CA LYS A 401 -15.93 10.21 -15.86
C LYS A 401 -17.44 10.23 -15.79
N ASP A 402 -18.02 11.32 -16.24
CA ASP A 402 -19.46 11.49 -16.33
C ASP A 402 -20.07 10.56 -17.39
N THR A 403 -21.26 10.05 -17.10
CA THR A 403 -22.09 9.28 -18.02
C THR A 403 -23.36 10.06 -18.33
N THR A 404 -23.67 10.24 -19.60
CA THR A 404 -24.88 10.96 -20.02
C THR A 404 -26.08 10.03 -20.14
N ILE A 405 -27.25 10.58 -19.85
CA ILE A 405 -28.56 9.93 -19.98
C ILE A 405 -29.49 10.93 -20.66
N THR A 406 -30.17 10.49 -21.71
CA THR A 406 -31.12 11.32 -22.46
C THR A 406 -32.50 10.68 -22.49
N TYR A 407 -33.54 11.48 -22.67
CA TYR A 407 -34.90 10.98 -22.87
C TYR A 407 -35.31 11.07 -24.32
N THR A 408 -35.66 9.93 -24.90
CA THR A 408 -36.21 9.83 -26.25
C THR A 408 -37.74 9.86 -26.17
N ALA A 409 -38.37 10.73 -26.97
CA ALA A 409 -39.82 10.85 -27.03
C ALA A 409 -40.43 9.57 -27.63
N ASP A 410 -41.42 9.00 -26.94
CA ASP A 410 -42.14 7.82 -27.43
C ASP A 410 -42.97 8.15 -28.67
N GLN A 411 -43.17 7.16 -29.54
CA GLN A 411 -44.14 7.27 -30.62
C GLN A 411 -45.56 7.29 -30.05
N GLN A 412 -46.39 8.19 -30.57
CA GLN A 412 -47.78 8.36 -30.21
C GLN A 412 -48.64 8.17 -31.45
N THR A 413 -49.79 7.51 -31.26
CA THR A 413 -50.83 7.36 -32.27
C THR A 413 -52.10 8.04 -31.80
N GLY A 414 -52.83 8.64 -32.73
CA GLY A 414 -54.15 9.22 -32.48
C GLY A 414 -55.04 9.07 -33.70
N SER A 415 -56.26 9.57 -33.60
CA SER A 415 -57.20 9.58 -34.72
C SER A 415 -58.04 10.85 -34.72
N VAL A 416 -58.39 11.33 -35.90
CA VAL A 416 -59.33 12.43 -36.10
C VAL A 416 -60.57 11.89 -36.81
N SER A 417 -61.73 12.01 -36.15
CA SER A 417 -63.01 11.58 -36.72
C SER A 417 -63.85 12.79 -37.12
N TYR A 418 -64.35 12.78 -38.35
CA TYR A 418 -65.32 13.73 -38.87
C TYR A 418 -66.71 13.17 -38.61
N VAL A 419 -67.53 13.88 -37.84
CA VAL A 419 -68.87 13.46 -37.45
C VAL A 419 -69.87 14.50 -37.95
N ASP A 420 -70.92 14.02 -38.59
CA ASP A 420 -72.08 14.81 -38.96
C ASP A 420 -72.86 15.18 -37.69
N ASP A 421 -73.06 16.48 -37.45
CA ASP A 421 -73.65 16.99 -36.21
C ASP A 421 -75.16 16.84 -36.14
N THR A 422 -75.82 16.56 -37.26
CA THR A 422 -77.28 16.40 -37.38
C THR A 422 -77.71 14.95 -37.18
N THR A 423 -76.93 14.01 -37.74
CA THR A 423 -77.21 12.57 -37.72
C THR A 423 -76.35 11.80 -36.72
N GLY A 424 -75.26 12.40 -36.23
CA GLY A 424 -74.25 11.74 -35.40
C GLY A 424 -73.39 10.72 -36.16
N LYS A 425 -73.52 10.62 -37.50
CA LYS A 425 -72.80 9.63 -38.30
C LYS A 425 -71.33 10.04 -38.48
N THR A 426 -70.42 9.12 -38.18
CA THR A 426 -69.00 9.29 -38.56
C THR A 426 -68.85 9.19 -40.08
N LEU A 427 -68.37 10.27 -40.69
CA LEU A 427 -68.17 10.40 -42.14
C LEU A 427 -66.81 9.84 -42.57
N LYS A 428 -65.77 10.04 -41.74
CA LYS A 428 -64.40 9.61 -41.99
C LYS A 428 -63.62 9.59 -40.69
N THR A 429 -62.67 8.67 -40.56
CA THR A 429 -61.67 8.68 -39.49
C THR A 429 -60.28 8.59 -40.10
N ASP A 430 -59.44 9.57 -39.81
CA ASP A 430 -58.03 9.58 -40.21
C ASP A 430 -57.14 9.18 -39.03
N SER A 431 -56.18 8.30 -39.26
CA SER A 431 -55.14 7.99 -38.27
C SER A 431 -54.01 9.01 -38.34
N ILE A 432 -53.48 9.41 -37.19
CA ILE A 432 -52.33 10.30 -37.08
C ILE A 432 -51.27 9.65 -36.18
N SER A 433 -50.00 9.93 -36.45
CA SER A 433 -48.90 9.50 -35.61
C SER A 433 -47.91 10.64 -35.43
N GLY A 434 -47.20 10.64 -34.32
CA GLY A 434 -46.15 11.61 -34.00
C GLY A 434 -45.31 11.13 -32.84
N THR A 435 -44.50 12.01 -32.26
CA THR A 435 -43.80 11.74 -31.00
C THR A 435 -44.35 12.62 -29.89
N THR A 436 -44.22 12.17 -28.64
CA THR A 436 -44.62 12.95 -27.46
C THR A 436 -44.04 14.36 -27.52
N GLY A 437 -44.87 15.36 -27.20
CA GLY A 437 -44.47 16.78 -27.17
C GLY A 437 -44.35 17.46 -28.53
N SER A 438 -44.40 16.71 -29.64
CA SER A 438 -44.34 17.28 -31.00
C SER A 438 -45.68 17.83 -31.48
N LYS A 439 -45.65 18.96 -32.19
CA LYS A 439 -46.83 19.51 -32.85
C LYS A 439 -47.23 18.65 -34.06
N SER A 440 -48.48 18.18 -34.10
CA SER A 440 -49.02 17.49 -35.26
C SER A 440 -49.13 18.43 -36.47
N SER A 441 -48.76 17.93 -37.65
CA SER A 441 -48.95 18.63 -38.94
C SER A 441 -50.35 18.43 -39.52
N TYR A 442 -51.19 17.58 -38.91
CA TYR A 442 -52.53 17.28 -39.39
C TYR A 442 -53.44 18.51 -39.30
N SER A 443 -54.13 18.82 -40.40
CA SER A 443 -55.05 19.96 -40.48
C SER A 443 -56.45 19.49 -40.87
N THR A 444 -57.46 19.96 -40.13
CA THR A 444 -58.87 19.62 -40.36
C THR A 444 -59.56 20.53 -41.36
N SER A 445 -58.96 21.69 -41.68
CA SER A 445 -59.63 22.79 -42.38
C SER A 445 -60.16 22.41 -43.77
N GLY A 446 -59.38 21.67 -44.56
CA GLY A 446 -59.76 21.24 -45.91
C GLY A 446 -60.96 20.28 -45.91
N ASN A 447 -60.90 19.22 -45.11
CA ASN A 447 -61.97 18.22 -45.01
C ASN A 447 -63.27 18.83 -44.46
N ILE A 448 -63.20 19.71 -43.45
CA ILE A 448 -64.39 20.41 -42.94
C ILE A 448 -65.02 21.30 -44.02
N ALA A 449 -64.20 22.04 -44.77
CA ALA A 449 -64.69 22.91 -45.84
C ALA A 449 -65.36 22.12 -46.97
N ASP A 450 -64.86 20.91 -47.26
CA ASP A 450 -65.46 20.02 -48.25
C ASP A 450 -66.81 19.45 -47.79
N TYR A 451 -66.90 18.93 -46.56
CA TYR A 451 -68.17 18.43 -46.02
C TYR A 451 -69.25 19.52 -45.98
N LYS A 452 -68.90 20.75 -45.57
CA LYS A 452 -69.84 21.89 -45.56
C LYS A 452 -70.38 22.30 -46.94
N LYS A 453 -69.72 21.93 -48.04
CA LYS A 453 -70.25 22.16 -49.39
C LYS A 453 -71.32 21.16 -49.78
N HIS A 454 -71.34 20.01 -49.13
CA HIS A 454 -72.19 18.87 -49.50
C HIS A 454 -73.46 18.74 -48.63
N GLY A 455 -73.69 19.69 -47.71
CA GLY A 455 -74.87 19.73 -46.83
C GLY A 455 -74.46 20.02 -45.41
#